data_AF-A0A976L0M2-F1
#
_entry.id   AF-A0A976L0M2-F1
#
_cell.length_a   1.000
_cell.length_b   1.000
_cell.length_c   1.000
_cell.angle_alpha   90.00
_cell.angle_beta   90.00
_cell.angle_gamma   90.00
#
_symmetry.space_group_name_H-M   'P 1'
#
loop_
_entity.id
_entity.type
_entity.pdbx_description
1 polymer ?
#
loop_
_entity_poly.entity_id
_entity_poly.type
_entity_poly.pdbx_seq_one_letter_code
_entity_poly.pdbx_strand_id
1 'polypeptide(L)' 'ESQKLKEHAIVLIRGGRVKDLPGVRYHIIRGAIDTAGVAKRKKSRSKYGAKKDKTASAAK' A
#
# COMPACT_ATOMS: atom_id res chain seq x y z
N GLU A 1 9.86 1.84 -7.73
CA GLU A 1 9.53 3.28 -7.80
C GLU A 1 8.18 3.52 -7.16
N SER A 2 8.09 4.57 -6.36
CA SER A 2 6.96 4.88 -5.49
C SER A 2 6.12 5.97 -6.13
N GLN A 3 4.83 5.71 -6.37
CA GLN A 3 3.90 6.74 -6.79
C GLN A 3 3.76 7.77 -5.65
N LYS A 4 3.97 9.05 -5.96
CA LYS A 4 3.76 10.17 -5.04
C LYS A 4 2.30 10.62 -5.13
N LEU A 5 1.66 10.80 -3.97
CA LEU A 5 0.32 11.37 -3.87
C LEU A 5 0.40 12.84 -4.27
N LYS A 6 -0.58 13.29 -5.05
CA LYS A 6 -0.74 14.69 -5.43
C LYS A 6 -1.70 15.37 -4.46
N GLU A 7 -1.68 16.69 -4.46
CA GLU A 7 -2.73 17.49 -3.81
C GLU A 7 -4.09 17.11 -4.40
N HIS A 8 -5.12 17.06 -3.54
CA HIS A 8 -6.48 16.60 -3.86
C HIS A 8 -6.66 15.11 -4.17
N ALA A 9 -5.64 14.28 -3.99
CA ALA A 9 -5.81 12.83 -4.11
C ALA A 9 -6.72 12.29 -3.00
N ILE A 10 -7.66 11.43 -3.36
CA ILE A 10 -8.57 10.78 -2.42
C ILE A 10 -7.91 9.49 -1.94
N VAL A 11 -7.88 9.32 -0.62
CA VAL A 11 -7.23 8.16 0.01
C VAL A 11 -8.16 7.46 0.99
N LEU A 12 -8.05 6.14 1.06
CA LEU A 12 -8.74 5.34 2.07
C LEU A 12 -7.87 5.16 3.30
N ILE A 13 -8.45 5.41 4.48
CA ILE A 13 -7.76 5.41 5.76
C ILE A 13 -8.17 4.18 6.58
N ARG A 14 -7.21 3.55 7.26
CA ARG A 14 -7.45 2.54 8.28
C ARG A 14 -6.88 2.95 9.64
N GLY A 15 -7.44 2.40 10.70
CA GLY A 15 -6.91 2.52 12.05
C GLY A 15 -5.51 1.92 12.19
N GLY A 16 -4.66 2.58 12.96
CA GLY A 16 -3.36 2.07 13.36
C GLY A 16 -2.40 3.20 13.71
N ARG A 17 -1.93 3.20 14.96
CA ARG A 17 -1.00 4.20 15.46
C ARG A 17 0.42 3.88 15.03
N VAL A 18 1.14 4.90 14.55
CA VAL A 18 2.60 4.83 14.45
C VAL A 18 3.17 5.03 15.85
N LYS A 19 3.89 4.02 16.35
CA LYS A 19 4.38 3.99 17.73
C LYS A 19 5.20 5.24 18.09
N ASP A 20 6.03 5.66 17.14
CA ASP A 20 7.08 6.66 17.37
C ASP A 20 6.61 8.11 17.16
N LEU A 21 5.42 8.31 16.57
CA LEU A 21 4.94 9.63 16.19
C LEU A 21 3.66 10.00 16.97
N PRO A 22 3.69 11.03 17.84
CA PRO A 22 2.48 11.55 18.45
C PRO A 22 1.61 12.21 17.39
N GLY A 23 0.29 11.97 17.45
CA GLY A 23 -0.68 12.50 16.49
C GLY A 23 -0.93 11.62 15.25
N VAL A 24 -0.01 10.70 14.90
CA VAL A 24 -0.19 9.81 13.74
C VAL A 24 -0.91 8.52 14.15
N ARG A 25 -2.24 8.56 14.11
CA ARG A 25 -3.13 7.48 14.59
C ARG A 25 -3.70 6.58 13.49
N TYR A 26 -3.40 6.90 12.23
CA TYR A 26 -3.98 6.23 11.08
C TYR A 26 -2.96 5.91 10.00
N HIS A 27 -3.27 4.92 9.19
CA HIS A 27 -2.49 4.53 8.03
C HIS A 27 -3.33 4.61 6.75
N ILE A 28 -2.68 4.98 5.66
CA ILE A 28 -3.27 4.92 4.32
C ILE A 28 -3.27 3.46 3.85
N ILE A 29 -4.40 2.98 3.33
CA ILE A 29 -4.49 1.70 2.64
C ILE A 29 -3.86 1.88 1.25
N ARG A 30 -2.95 0.99 0.87
CA ARG A 30 -2.27 1.01 -0.44
C ARG A 30 -2.96 0.08 -1.42
N GLY A 31 -3.05 0.49 -2.68
CA GLY A 31 -3.74 -0.27 -3.74
C GLY A 31 -5.24 -0.01 -3.77
N ALA A 32 -5.71 1.09 -3.17
CA ALA A 32 -7.11 1.52 -3.15
C ALA A 32 -7.22 3.01 -3.51
N ILE A 33 -8.27 3.37 -4.26
CA ILE A 33 -8.50 4.73 -4.80
C ILE A 33 -7.24 5.23 -5.53
N ASP A 34 -6.70 6.40 -5.18
CA ASP A 34 -5.59 7.05 -5.88
C ASP A 34 -4.20 6.56 -5.39
N THR A 35 -4.17 5.53 -4.52
CA THR A 35 -2.93 5.01 -3.97
C THR A 35 -2.45 3.76 -4.72
N ALA A 36 -1.33 3.84 -5.45
CA ALA A 36 -0.72 2.62 -5.98
C ALA A 36 -0.12 1.74 -4.87
N GLY A 37 -0.13 0.45 -5.17
CA GLY A 37 0.63 -0.55 -4.44
C GLY A 37 2.14 -0.46 -4.69
N VAL A 38 2.92 -1.11 -3.83
CA VAL A 38 4.38 -1.12 -3.93
C VAL A 38 4.83 -2.14 -4.98
N ALA A 39 5.48 -1.66 -6.04
CA ALA A 39 6.03 -2.52 -7.09
C ALA A 39 7.12 -3.48 -6.55
N LYS A 40 7.20 -4.69 -7.12
CA LYS A 40 8.22 -5.72 -6.81
C LYS A 40 8.24 -6.20 -5.35
N ARG A 41 7.18 -5.96 -4.57
CA ARG A 41 7.08 -6.44 -3.17
C ARG A 41 6.70 -7.93 -3.14
N LYS A 42 7.68 -8.80 -2.86
CA LYS A 42 7.48 -10.26 -2.83
C LYS A 42 6.79 -10.79 -1.57
N LYS A 43 7.05 -10.17 -0.40
CA LYS A 43 6.52 -10.55 0.93
C LYS A 43 5.50 -9.52 1.48
N SER A 44 4.51 -9.99 2.23
CA SER A 44 3.42 -9.16 2.82
C SER A 44 2.69 -8.29 1.80
N ARG A 45 2.49 -8.83 0.60
CA ARG A 45 1.99 -8.10 -0.58
C ARG A 45 0.59 -7.50 -0.39
N SER A 46 -0.26 -8.17 0.38
CA SER A 46 -1.63 -7.72 0.68
C SER A 46 -1.66 -6.40 1.46
N LYS A 47 -0.72 -6.17 2.37
CA LYS A 47 -0.64 -4.93 3.16
C LYS A 47 -0.25 -3.72 2.30
N TYR A 48 0.47 -3.95 1.21
CA TYR A 48 1.06 -2.90 0.37
C TYR A 48 0.45 -2.84 -1.03
N GLY A 49 -0.68 -3.51 -1.28
CA GLY A 49 -1.36 -3.48 -2.58
C GLY A 49 -0.56 -4.07 -3.74
N ALA A 50 0.40 -4.95 -3.47
CA ALA A 50 1.22 -5.57 -4.51
C ALA A 50 0.53 -6.83 -5.06
N LYS A 51 0.28 -6.87 -6.38
CA LYS A 51 -0.30 -8.04 -7.05
C LYS A 51 0.72 -9.19 -7.11
N LYS A 52 0.22 -10.42 -7.17
CA LYS A 52 1.07 -11.59 -7.41
C LYS A 52 1.52 -11.59 -8.87
N ASP A 53 2.82 -11.76 -9.10
CA ASP A 53 3.35 -11.93 -10.45
C ASP A 53 2.77 -13.22 -11.07
N LYS A 54 2.16 -13.10 -12.25
CA LYS A 54 1.49 -14.22 -12.94
C LYS A 54 2.45 -15.37 -13.28
N THR A 55 3.73 -15.06 -13.48
CA THR A 55 4.78 -16.07 -13.71
C THR A 55 4.94 -17.02 -12.52
N ALA A 56 4.75 -16.55 -11.30
CA ALA A 56 4.81 -17.37 -10.09
C ALA A 56 3.51 -18.14 -9.78
N SER A 57 2.43 -17.92 -10.53
CA SER A 57 1.21 -18.74 -10.45
C SER A 57 1.11 -19.81 -11.53
N ALA A 58 1.81 -19.66 -12.66
CA ALA A 58 1.86 -20.65 -13.73
C ALA A 58 2.86 -21.80 -13.45
N ALA A 59 3.80 -21.61 -12.52
CA ALA A 59 4.79 -22.60 -12.12
C ALA A 59 4.37 -23.46 -10.91
N LYS A 60 3.07 -23.49 -10.58
CA LYS A 60 2.48 -24.33 -9.55
C LYS A 60 1.29 -25.05 -10.16
#